data_AF-X0WTX8-F1
#
_entry.id   AF-X0WTX8-F1
#
_cell.length_a   1.000
_cell.length_b   1.000
_cell.length_c   1.000
_cell.angle_alpha   90.00
_cell.angle_beta   90.00
_cell.angle_gamma   90.00
#
_symmetry.space_group_name_H-M   'P 1'
#
loop_
_entity.id
_entity.type
_entity.pdbx_description
1 polymer ?
#
loop_
_entity_poly.entity_id
_entity_poly.type
_entity_poly.pdbx_seq_one_letter_code
_entity_poly.pdbx_strand_id
1 'polypeptide(L)'
;LSWSMAVRGSFQAAKKVALALNNLIRSQFPRDTLYILGFSAYARELTAEQLPYLRWDESVLGTNMHHAFMLAQRLLARHKVGTRQVIMISDGEPTAHLEHGRSYFAYPPSPITIRETLKEVRRTTRKGIIINTFMLDRNYYLKEFVNKIARINEGRVFYTTPDRLGQYIVVDYVAQKRKRISGA
;
A
#
# COMPACT_ATOMS: atom_id res chain seq x y z
N LEU A 1 4.99 -9.83 6.54
CA LEU A 1 4.66 -9.68 5.09
C LEU A 1 3.87 -10.89 4.65
N SER A 2 2.81 -10.69 3.87
CA SER A 2 1.87 -11.77 3.55
C SER A 2 2.53 -12.95 2.83
N TRP A 3 2.20 -14.17 3.27
CA TRP A 3 2.62 -15.44 2.66
C TRP A 3 2.15 -15.58 1.21
N SER A 4 0.94 -15.10 0.88
CA SER A 4 0.39 -15.11 -0.48
C SER A 4 1.32 -14.42 -1.49
N MET A 5 1.90 -13.29 -1.09
CA MET A 5 2.77 -12.50 -1.96
C MET A 5 4.08 -13.22 -2.26
N ALA A 6 4.60 -13.99 -1.30
CA ALA A 6 5.82 -14.76 -1.46
C ALA A 6 5.61 -15.92 -2.45
N VAL A 7 4.51 -16.66 -2.28
CA VAL A 7 4.16 -17.80 -3.15
C VAL A 7 3.91 -17.35 -4.60
N ARG A 8 3.39 -16.14 -4.81
CA ARG A 8 3.03 -15.63 -6.15
C ARG A 8 4.11 -14.78 -6.83
N GLY A 9 5.33 -14.71 -6.29
CA GLY A 9 6.42 -13.87 -6.82
C GLY A 9 6.18 -12.35 -6.70
N SER A 10 5.01 -11.95 -6.20
CA SER A 10 4.54 -10.59 -6.01
C SER A 10 5.38 -9.82 -4.98
N PHE A 11 5.92 -10.53 -4.01
CA PHE A 11 6.79 -9.97 -2.97
C PHE A 11 8.11 -9.42 -3.53
N GLN A 12 8.75 -10.17 -4.42
CA GLN A 12 10.00 -9.72 -5.06
C GLN A 12 9.76 -8.53 -5.98
N ALA A 13 8.65 -8.53 -6.73
CA ALA A 13 8.25 -7.40 -7.55
C ALA A 13 8.05 -6.15 -6.70
N ALA A 14 7.27 -6.23 -5.62
CA ALA A 14 7.04 -5.10 -4.71
C ALA A 14 8.35 -4.55 -4.12
N LYS A 15 9.28 -5.42 -3.70
CA LYS A 15 10.62 -5.02 -3.23
C LYS A 15 11.40 -4.25 -4.30
N LYS A 16 11.45 -4.76 -5.52
CA LYS A 16 12.14 -4.11 -6.65
C LYS A 16 11.54 -2.74 -6.94
N VAL A 17 10.21 -2.62 -6.93
CA VAL A 17 9.54 -1.34 -7.16
C VAL A 17 9.82 -0.35 -6.06
N ALA A 18 9.74 -0.77 -4.79
CA ALA A 18 10.03 0.11 -3.66
C ALA A 18 11.47 0.64 -3.71
N LEU A 19 12.45 -0.20 -4.06
CA LEU A 19 13.84 0.20 -4.27
C LEU A 19 13.99 1.16 -5.46
N ALA A 20 13.35 0.85 -6.60
CA ALA A 20 13.42 1.70 -7.78
C ALA A 20 12.81 3.09 -7.53
N LEU A 21 11.66 3.14 -6.85
CA LEU A 21 10.99 4.39 -6.48
C LEU A 21 11.83 5.20 -5.49
N ASN A 22 12.44 4.54 -4.50
CA ASN A 22 13.36 5.19 -3.57
C ASN A 22 14.55 5.83 -4.31
N ASN A 23 15.17 5.09 -5.24
CA ASN A 23 16.28 5.60 -6.04
C ASN A 23 15.86 6.75 -6.96
N LEU A 24 14.69 6.66 -7.59
CA LEU A 24 14.15 7.72 -8.44
C LEU A 24 13.89 9.01 -7.64
N ILE A 25 13.26 8.88 -6.47
CA ILE A 25 12.97 10.03 -5.59
C ILE A 25 14.27 10.68 -5.13
N ARG A 26 15.23 9.88 -4.62
CA ARG A 26 16.52 10.42 -4.16
C ARG A 26 17.33 11.09 -5.26
N SER A 27 17.26 10.59 -6.50
CA SER A 27 18.05 11.13 -7.62
C SER A 27 17.38 12.30 -8.35
N GLN A 28 16.07 12.24 -8.60
CA GLN A 28 15.38 13.21 -9.46
C GLN A 28 14.40 14.12 -8.71
N PHE A 29 13.93 13.72 -7.53
CA PHE A 29 12.93 14.47 -6.76
C PHE A 29 13.30 14.58 -5.27
N PRO A 30 14.48 15.12 -4.93
CA PRO A 30 15.05 15.06 -3.57
C PRO A 30 14.24 15.80 -2.49
N ARG A 31 13.24 16.60 -2.89
CA ARG A 31 12.31 17.26 -1.97
C ARG A 31 11.13 16.37 -1.55
N ASP A 32 10.93 15.24 -2.22
CA ASP A 32 9.88 14.29 -1.87
C ASP A 32 10.37 13.34 -0.77
N THR A 33 9.44 12.94 0.10
CA THR A 33 9.70 11.95 1.15
C THR A 33 8.97 10.65 0.82
N LEU A 34 9.67 9.53 0.91
CA LEU A 34 9.12 8.19 0.75
C LEU A 34 9.17 7.43 2.08
N TYR A 35 8.01 6.90 2.50
CA TYR A 35 7.92 5.93 3.58
C TYR A 35 7.55 4.57 2.99
N ILE A 36 8.19 3.51 3.46
CA ILE A 36 7.95 2.15 3.00
C ILE A 36 7.34 1.37 4.17
N LEU A 37 6.14 0.84 3.97
CA LEU A 37 5.44 0.04 4.98
C LEU A 37 5.34 -1.41 4.51
N GLY A 38 5.80 -2.33 5.34
CA GLY A 38 5.54 -3.75 5.18
C GLY A 38 4.46 -4.19 6.16
N PHE A 39 3.49 -5.00 5.72
CA PHE A 39 2.44 -5.49 6.60
C PHE A 39 2.15 -6.98 6.43
N SER A 40 1.83 -7.65 7.55
CA SER A 40 1.06 -8.91 7.60
C SER A 40 0.03 -8.84 8.72
N ALA A 41 0.20 -9.56 9.83
CA ALA A 41 -0.62 -9.37 11.04
C ALA A 41 -0.47 -7.94 11.60
N TYR A 42 0.72 -7.36 11.50
CA TYR A 42 1.00 -5.97 11.86
C TYR A 42 1.66 -5.25 10.70
N ALA A 43 1.46 -3.93 10.63
CA ALA A 43 2.20 -3.04 9.75
C ALA A 43 3.41 -2.47 10.50
N ARG A 44 4.53 -2.34 9.79
CA ARG A 44 5.76 -1.71 10.28
C ARG A 44 6.41 -0.88 9.19
N GLU A 45 7.08 0.18 9.62
CA GLU A 45 7.97 0.95 8.75
C GLU A 45 9.22 0.13 8.43
N LEU A 46 9.66 0.23 7.17
CA LEU A 46 10.85 -0.41 6.65
C LEU A 46 11.74 0.66 6.03
N THR A 47 13.05 0.48 6.17
CA THR A 47 14.02 1.29 5.43
C THR A 47 14.33 0.65 4.08
N ALA A 48 14.86 1.44 3.14
CA ALA A 48 15.26 0.92 1.83
C ALA A 48 16.35 -0.14 1.95
N GLU A 49 17.26 0.01 2.92
CA GLU A 49 18.38 -0.90 3.21
C GLU A 49 17.88 -2.24 3.76
N GLN A 50 16.73 -2.25 4.45
CA GLN A 50 16.11 -3.48 4.94
C GLN A 50 15.46 -4.28 3.81
N LEU A 51 15.06 -3.65 2.71
CA LEU A 51 14.30 -4.32 1.65
C LEU A 51 15.01 -5.55 1.08
N PRO A 52 16.30 -5.52 0.66
CA PRO A 52 16.98 -6.69 0.11
C PRO A 52 16.95 -7.90 1.05
N TYR A 53 17.17 -7.68 2.34
CA TYR A 53 17.26 -8.72 3.37
C TYR A 53 15.89 -9.17 3.92
N LEU A 54 14.84 -8.44 3.57
CA LEU A 54 13.48 -8.74 4.02
C LEU A 54 13.04 -10.11 3.49
N ARG A 55 12.85 -11.05 4.41
CA ARG A 55 12.23 -12.35 4.17
C ARG A 55 10.75 -12.29 4.55
N TRP A 56 9.93 -13.14 3.92
CA TRP A 56 8.59 -13.37 4.44
C TRP A 56 8.71 -14.17 5.74
N ASP A 57 7.73 -13.99 6.62
CA ASP A 57 7.64 -14.72 7.87
C ASP A 57 6.40 -15.60 7.80
N GLU A 58 6.60 -16.91 7.75
CA GLU A 58 5.54 -17.91 7.65
C GLU A 58 4.71 -18.00 8.94
N SER A 59 5.25 -17.54 10.07
CA SER A 59 4.57 -17.56 11.36
C SER A 59 3.56 -16.41 11.54
N VAL A 60 3.63 -15.37 10.71
CA VAL A 60 2.81 -14.15 10.86
C VAL A 60 1.85 -13.99 9.69
N LEU A 61 0.68 -14.64 9.83
CA LEU A 61 -0.40 -14.62 8.85
C LEU A 61 -1.23 -13.33 8.91
N GLY A 62 -1.77 -12.94 7.75
CA GLY A 62 -2.75 -11.88 7.64
C GLY A 62 -2.34 -10.74 6.71
N THR A 63 -3.35 -9.97 6.31
CA THR A 63 -3.23 -8.80 5.44
C THR A 63 -3.84 -7.61 6.19
N ASN A 64 -3.09 -7.03 7.14
CA ASN A 64 -3.59 -5.96 8.00
C ASN A 64 -3.49 -4.57 7.33
N MET A 65 -4.31 -4.37 6.30
CA MET A 65 -4.47 -3.07 5.64
C MET A 65 -4.97 -1.99 6.62
N HIS A 66 -5.81 -2.38 7.59
CA HIS A 66 -6.29 -1.51 8.65
C HIS A 66 -5.12 -0.81 9.38
N HIS A 67 -4.17 -1.59 9.91
CA HIS A 67 -3.00 -1.06 10.59
C HIS A 67 -2.07 -0.28 9.64
N ALA A 68 -1.91 -0.75 8.39
CA ALA A 68 -1.09 -0.06 7.40
C ALA A 68 -1.61 1.36 7.13
N PHE A 69 -2.92 1.53 6.97
CA PHE A 69 -3.51 2.86 6.78
C PHE A 69 -3.38 3.75 8.02
N MET A 70 -3.54 3.20 9.23
CA MET A 70 -3.31 3.96 10.47
C MET A 70 -1.87 4.50 10.53
N LEU A 71 -0.88 3.65 10.23
CA LEU A 71 0.52 4.04 10.25
C LEU A 71 0.85 5.03 9.13
N ALA A 72 0.35 4.82 7.91
CA ALA A 72 0.52 5.73 6.79
C ALA A 72 -0.02 7.13 7.11
N GLN A 73 -1.21 7.22 7.70
CA GLN A 73 -1.77 8.50 8.15
C GLN A 73 -0.88 9.19 9.20
N ARG A 74 -0.31 8.43 10.15
CA ARG A 74 0.59 8.98 11.18
C ARG A 74 1.88 9.54 10.57
N LEU A 75 2.48 8.81 9.62
CA LEU A 75 3.71 9.24 8.95
C LEU A 75 3.47 10.45 8.05
N LEU A 76 2.41 10.41 7.24
CA LEU A 76 2.07 11.50 6.32
C LEU A 76 1.57 12.77 7.05
N ALA A 77 1.07 12.66 8.29
CA ALA A 77 0.72 13.82 9.10
C ALA A 77 1.93 14.70 9.48
N ARG A 78 3.16 14.17 9.40
CA ARG A 78 4.40 14.95 9.60
C ARG A 78 4.63 15.98 8.49
N HIS A 79 3.99 15.79 7.34
CA HIS A 79 4.16 16.61 6.13
C HIS A 79 2.92 17.48 5.92
N LYS A 80 3.03 18.78 6.24
CA LYS A 80 1.91 19.72 6.15
C LYS A 80 1.72 20.31 4.75
N VAL A 81 2.77 20.29 3.93
CA VAL A 81 2.80 20.90 2.60
C VAL A 81 3.00 19.81 1.55
N GLY A 82 2.37 19.98 0.39
CA GLY A 82 2.50 19.05 -0.73
C GLY A 82 1.39 18.00 -0.78
N THR A 83 1.50 17.15 -1.80
CA THR A 83 0.56 16.04 -2.01
C THR A 83 0.92 14.87 -1.13
N ARG A 84 -0.07 14.29 -0.45
CA ARG A 84 0.11 13.09 0.36
C ARG A 84 -0.59 11.93 -0.32
N GLN A 85 0.13 10.83 -0.50
CA GLN A 85 -0.39 9.67 -1.20
C GLN A 85 0.11 8.36 -0.59
N VAL A 86 -0.70 7.32 -0.74
CA VAL A 86 -0.40 5.93 -0.43
C VAL A 86 -0.44 5.15 -1.73
N ILE A 87 0.64 4.43 -2.02
CA ILE A 87 0.70 3.43 -3.08
C ILE A 87 0.58 2.07 -2.40
N MET A 88 -0.61 1.47 -2.44
CA MET A 88 -0.85 0.16 -1.84
C MET A 88 -0.63 -0.93 -2.88
N ILE A 89 0.26 -1.88 -2.61
CA ILE A 89 0.48 -3.07 -3.42
C ILE A 89 -0.03 -4.27 -2.62
N SER A 90 -0.98 -5.02 -3.18
CA SER A 90 -1.55 -6.17 -2.49
C SER A 90 -2.06 -7.24 -3.46
N ASP A 91 -2.02 -8.49 -3.02
CA ASP A 91 -2.53 -9.66 -3.72
C ASP A 91 -3.67 -10.36 -2.97
N GLY A 92 -4.17 -9.77 -1.88
CA GLY A 92 -5.14 -10.43 -1.01
C GLY A 92 -6.06 -9.46 -0.28
N GLU A 93 -7.22 -9.95 0.13
CA GLU A 93 -8.20 -9.21 0.90
C GLU A 93 -7.70 -8.92 2.32
N PRO A 94 -8.28 -7.91 3.02
CA PRO A 94 -7.92 -7.66 4.40
C PRO A 94 -8.41 -8.79 5.30
N THR A 95 -7.49 -9.64 5.74
CA THR A 95 -7.76 -10.78 6.64
C THR A 95 -7.44 -10.49 8.10
N ALA A 96 -6.80 -9.34 8.37
CA ALA A 96 -6.46 -8.92 9.72
C ALA A 96 -6.81 -7.45 9.99
N HIS A 97 -7.11 -7.14 11.25
CA HIS A 97 -7.27 -5.78 11.74
C HIS A 97 -6.78 -5.67 13.19
N LEU A 98 -6.41 -4.47 13.64
CA LEU A 98 -6.17 -4.23 15.06
C LEU A 98 -7.47 -4.11 15.85
N GLU A 99 -7.54 -4.85 16.95
CA GLU A 99 -8.55 -4.79 17.99
C GLU A 99 -7.83 -4.64 19.34
N HIS A 100 -8.09 -3.52 20.05
CA HIS A 100 -7.40 -3.18 21.30
C HIS A 100 -5.86 -3.29 21.24
N GLY A 101 -5.27 -2.90 20.10
CA GLY A 101 -3.83 -2.95 19.86
C GLY A 101 -3.28 -4.32 19.47
N ARG A 102 -4.10 -5.37 19.45
CA ARG A 102 -3.71 -6.72 19.03
C ARG A 102 -4.26 -7.02 17.63
N SER A 103 -3.50 -7.76 16.83
CA SER A 103 -3.97 -8.22 15.53
C SER A 103 -4.99 -9.33 15.70
N TYR A 104 -6.22 -9.08 15.28
CA TYR A 104 -7.22 -10.11 15.03
C TYR A 104 -7.06 -10.62 13.60
N PHE A 105 -7.06 -11.94 13.40
CA PHE A 105 -6.96 -12.59 12.09
C PHE A 105 -8.15 -13.51 11.84
N ALA A 106 -8.71 -13.46 10.63
CA ALA A 106 -9.72 -14.40 10.16
C ALA A 106 -9.55 -14.69 8.67
N TYR A 107 -9.69 -15.96 8.30
CA TYR A 107 -9.73 -16.41 6.91
C TYR A 107 -10.93 -17.35 6.70
N PRO A 108 -11.89 -17.02 5.81
CA PRO A 108 -11.96 -15.80 4.98
C PRO A 108 -12.09 -14.50 5.80
N PRO A 109 -11.88 -13.31 5.18
CA PRO A 109 -12.04 -12.01 5.83
C PRO A 109 -13.35 -11.87 6.60
N SER A 110 -13.27 -11.49 7.88
CA SER A 110 -14.49 -11.21 8.65
C SER A 110 -15.15 -9.90 8.20
N PRO A 111 -16.49 -9.76 8.30
CA PRO A 111 -17.18 -8.50 8.04
C PRO A 111 -16.67 -7.34 8.90
N ILE A 112 -16.22 -7.63 10.12
CA ILE A 112 -15.62 -6.65 11.04
C ILE A 112 -14.29 -6.16 10.47
N THR A 113 -13.41 -7.07 10.03
CA THR A 113 -12.12 -6.72 9.41
C THR A 113 -12.30 -5.81 8.20
N ILE A 114 -13.27 -6.14 7.33
CA ILE A 114 -13.60 -5.31 6.15
C ILE A 114 -14.08 -3.93 6.60
N ARG A 115 -15.00 -3.87 7.57
CA ARG A 115 -15.58 -2.61 8.08
C ARG A 115 -14.52 -1.71 8.71
N GLU A 116 -13.65 -2.23 9.58
CA GLU A 116 -12.59 -1.45 10.23
C GLU A 116 -11.57 -0.95 9.20
N THR A 117 -11.21 -1.78 8.22
CA THR A 117 -10.34 -1.34 7.12
C THR A 117 -10.97 -0.19 6.33
N LEU A 118 -12.25 -0.28 5.96
CA LEU A 118 -12.96 0.79 5.23
C LEU A 118 -13.14 2.06 6.07
N LYS A 119 -13.27 1.96 7.40
CA LYS A 119 -13.27 3.13 8.29
C LYS A 119 -11.94 3.88 8.21
N GLU A 120 -10.80 3.18 8.21
CA GLU A 120 -9.49 3.82 8.05
C GLU A 120 -9.29 4.40 6.65
N VAL A 121 -9.84 3.77 5.61
CA VAL A 121 -9.86 4.36 4.26
C VAL A 121 -10.60 5.70 4.28
N ARG A 122 -11.80 5.79 4.88
CA ARG A 122 -12.53 7.06 5.04
C ARG A 122 -11.73 8.11 5.82
N ARG A 123 -11.07 7.71 6.91
CA ARG A 123 -10.20 8.61 7.70
C ARG A 123 -9.02 9.12 6.88
N THR A 124 -8.42 8.25 6.08
CA THR A 124 -7.34 8.58 5.15
C THR A 124 -7.81 9.58 4.10
N THR A 125 -8.98 9.35 3.48
CA THR A 125 -9.60 10.30 2.53
C THR A 125 -9.83 11.67 3.16
N ARG A 126 -10.43 11.73 4.35
CA ARG A 126 -10.71 13.01 5.05
C ARG A 126 -9.45 13.81 5.36
N LYS A 127 -8.28 13.16 5.44
CA LYS A 127 -6.99 13.82 5.62
C LYS A 127 -6.36 14.30 4.30
N GLY A 128 -7.07 14.17 3.17
CA GLY A 128 -6.57 14.54 1.84
C GLY A 128 -5.41 13.65 1.39
N ILE A 129 -5.42 12.37 1.78
CA ILE A 129 -4.41 11.39 1.38
C ILE A 129 -5.03 10.50 0.30
N ILE A 130 -4.47 10.53 -0.92
CA ILE A 130 -4.92 9.72 -2.05
C ILE A 130 -4.32 8.31 -1.96
N ILE A 131 -5.11 7.28 -2.20
CA ILE A 131 -4.76 5.86 -2.14
C ILE A 131 -4.86 5.30 -3.55
N ASN A 132 -3.71 5.07 -4.17
CA ASN A 132 -3.62 4.33 -5.42
C ASN A 132 -3.32 2.86 -5.12
N THR A 133 -4.17 1.95 -5.60
CA THR A 133 -4.05 0.52 -5.30
C THR A 133 -3.60 -0.26 -6.52
N PHE A 134 -2.53 -1.03 -6.37
CA PHE A 134 -2.00 -1.96 -7.36
C PHE A 134 -2.32 -3.38 -6.90
N MET A 135 -3.27 -3.99 -7.59
CA MET A 135 -3.80 -5.32 -7.28
C MET A 135 -3.11 -6.35 -8.17
N LEU A 136 -2.50 -7.36 -7.55
CA LEU A 136 -1.72 -8.41 -8.22
C LEU A 136 -2.48 -9.73 -8.42
N ASP A 137 -3.57 -9.94 -7.68
CA ASP A 137 -4.47 -11.09 -7.84
C ASP A 137 -5.75 -10.67 -8.57
N ARG A 138 -6.50 -11.62 -9.13
CA ARG A 138 -7.75 -11.39 -9.88
C ARG A 138 -9.00 -11.92 -9.19
N ASN A 139 -8.90 -12.29 -7.90
CA ASN A 139 -10.07 -12.74 -7.15
C ASN A 139 -11.17 -11.66 -7.16
N TYR A 140 -12.39 -12.08 -7.47
CA TYR A 140 -13.59 -11.25 -7.52
C TYR A 140 -13.82 -10.47 -6.22
N TYR A 141 -13.64 -11.09 -5.06
CA TYR A 141 -13.88 -10.44 -3.77
C TYR A 141 -12.87 -9.32 -3.50
N LEU A 142 -11.59 -9.56 -3.81
CA LEU A 142 -10.56 -8.53 -3.74
C LEU A 142 -10.86 -7.36 -4.69
N LYS A 143 -11.32 -7.66 -5.91
CA LYS A 143 -11.72 -6.64 -6.89
C LYS A 143 -12.83 -5.75 -6.32
N GLU A 144 -13.89 -6.35 -5.77
CA GLU A 144 -15.00 -5.61 -5.16
C GLU A 144 -14.55 -4.77 -3.97
N PHE A 145 -13.68 -5.32 -3.12
CA PHE A 145 -13.13 -4.60 -1.98
C PHE A 145 -12.29 -3.39 -2.40
N VAL A 146 -11.36 -3.57 -3.34
CA VAL A 146 -10.50 -2.49 -3.84
C VAL A 146 -11.30 -1.44 -4.60
N ASN A 147 -12.34 -1.83 -5.34
CA ASN A 147 -13.27 -0.88 -5.95
C ASN A 147 -14.01 -0.03 -4.90
N LYS A 148 -14.38 -0.60 -3.75
CA LYS A 148 -14.95 0.18 -2.63
C LYS A 148 -13.93 1.17 -2.06
N ILE A 149 -12.65 0.79 -1.94
CA ILE A 149 -11.58 1.72 -1.54
C ILE A 149 -11.52 2.91 -2.50
N ALA A 150 -11.45 2.63 -3.80
CA ALA A 150 -11.35 3.66 -4.83
C ALA A 150 -12.55 4.60 -4.84
N ARG A 151 -13.78 4.07 -4.70
CA ARG A 151 -14.99 4.90 -4.59
C ARG A 151 -14.99 5.81 -3.36
N ILE A 152 -14.46 5.35 -2.23
CA ILE A 152 -14.41 6.14 -0.98
C ILE A 152 -13.28 7.17 -1.01
N ASN A 153 -12.16 6.84 -1.63
CA ASN A 153 -10.96 7.66 -1.58
C ASN A 153 -10.72 8.52 -2.82
N GLU A 154 -11.44 8.25 -3.91
CA GLU A 154 -11.26 8.88 -5.22
C GLU A 154 -9.87 8.61 -5.83
N GLY A 155 -9.16 7.63 -5.30
CA GLY A 155 -7.92 7.10 -5.85
C GLY A 155 -8.15 6.08 -6.97
N ARG A 156 -7.06 5.66 -7.61
CA ARG A 156 -7.12 4.77 -8.78
C ARG A 156 -6.80 3.32 -8.41
N VAL A 157 -7.37 2.40 -9.18
CA VAL A 157 -7.09 0.97 -9.09
C VAL A 157 -6.38 0.52 -10.35
N PHE A 158 -5.25 -0.16 -10.17
CA PHE A 158 -4.47 -0.74 -11.24
C PHE A 158 -4.47 -2.26 -11.08
N TYR A 159 -5.05 -2.94 -12.05
CA TYR A 159 -4.98 -4.40 -12.16
C TYR A 159 -3.72 -4.74 -12.96
N THR A 160 -2.74 -5.35 -12.31
CA THR A 160 -1.44 -5.59 -12.94
C THR A 160 -0.88 -6.95 -12.54
N THR A 161 0.17 -7.37 -13.23
CA THR A 161 0.93 -8.57 -12.92
C THR A 161 2.27 -8.19 -12.28
N PRO A 162 2.90 -9.08 -11.49
CA PRO A 162 4.16 -8.76 -10.80
C PRO A 162 5.27 -8.25 -11.74
N ASP A 163 5.35 -8.76 -12.97
CA ASP A 163 6.30 -8.36 -14.01
C ASP A 163 6.09 -6.94 -14.55
N ARG A 164 4.84 -6.44 -14.56
CA ARG A 164 4.49 -5.10 -15.08
C ARG A 164 4.41 -4.02 -14.00
N LEU A 165 4.32 -4.41 -12.73
CA LEU A 165 4.12 -3.53 -11.58
C LEU A 165 5.09 -2.34 -11.55
N GLY A 166 6.38 -2.58 -11.82
CA GLY A 166 7.41 -1.55 -11.76
C GLY A 166 7.26 -0.46 -12.83
N GLN A 167 6.97 -0.87 -14.07
CA GLN A 167 6.78 0.07 -15.17
C GLN A 167 5.60 0.99 -14.88
N TYR A 168 4.48 0.44 -14.42
CA TYR A 168 3.30 1.24 -14.11
C TYR A 168 3.54 2.25 -12.99
N ILE A 169 4.15 1.84 -11.88
CA ILE A 169 4.35 2.73 -10.72
C ILE A 169 5.31 3.87 -11.07
N VAL A 170 6.41 3.59 -11.79
CA VAL A 170 7.37 4.62 -12.18
C VAL A 170 6.75 5.60 -13.17
N VAL A 171 6.08 5.10 -14.21
CA VAL A 171 5.42 5.94 -15.22
C VAL A 171 4.35 6.81 -14.57
N ASP A 172 3.53 6.24 -13.69
CA ASP A 172 2.47 6.97 -12.99
C ASP A 172 3.03 8.09 -12.12
N TYR A 173 4.08 7.81 -11.35
CA TYR A 173 4.75 8.79 -10.51
C TYR A 173 5.30 9.98 -11.32
N VAL A 174 6.04 9.68 -12.40
CA VAL A 174 6.63 10.72 -13.27
C VAL A 174 5.54 11.52 -13.98
N ALA A 175 4.49 10.86 -14.48
CA ALA A 175 3.38 11.52 -15.17
C ALA A 175 2.64 12.51 -14.24
N GLN A 176 2.39 12.13 -12.98
CA GLN A 176 1.78 13.03 -12.00
C GLN A 176 2.66 14.25 -11.71
N LYS A 177 3.99 14.06 -11.59
CA LYS A 177 4.92 15.18 -11.40
C LYS A 177 4.91 16.14 -12.59
N ARG A 178 4.95 15.62 -13.81
CA ARG A 178 4.91 16.45 -15.04
C ARG A 178 3.63 17.26 -15.14
N LYS A 179 2.46 16.63 -14.96
CA LYS A 179 1.15 17.32 -15.01
C LYS A 179 1.07 18.50 -14.04
N ARG A 180 1.72 18.37 -12.88
CA ARG A 180 1.71 19.40 -11.85
C ARG A 180 2.67 20.55 -12.15
N ILE A 181 3.80 20.29 -12.81
CA ILE A 181 4.72 21.35 -13.26
C ILE A 181 4.08 22.16 -14.40
N SER A 182 3.32 21.52 -15.29
CA SER A 182 2.65 22.19 -16.41
C SER A 182 1.37 22.95 -16.04
N GLY A 183 0.85 22.78 -14.82
CA GLY A 183 -0.38 23.41 -14.33
C GLY A 183 -0.14 24.45 -13.23
N ALA A 184 1.11 24.94 -13.11
CA ALA A 184 1.53 25.99 -12.18
C ALA A 184 1.97 27.23 -12.95
#